data_AF-A0A200Q7G5-F1
#
_entry.id   AF-A0A200Q7G5-F1
#
_cell.length_a   1.000
_cell.length_b   1.000
_cell.length_c   1.000
_cell.angle_alpha   90.00
_cell.angle_beta   90.00
_cell.angle_gamma   90.00
#
_symmetry.space_group_name_H-M   'P 1'
#
loop_
_entity.id
_entity.type
_entity.pdbx_description
1 polymer ?
#
loop_
_entity_poly.entity_id
_entity_poly.type
_entity_poly.pdbx_seq_one_letter_code
_entity_poly.pdbx_strand_id
1 'polypeptide(L)'
;MEGWLKDQMKNSLFYEMTLEQTWEEIYTCGNDNTTGNFVSICVTLQKEAIMLFGEEAVKDDTPGVDGFIWFRHVMHNEEGSRLGLSIAIVEEMRWIQEKGGFIGGGDRDVRVEKVEKFEGGGWKRFRCFVLVERFALRRIDGTLVLTCDYRHIHQIQSKWE
;
A
#
# COMPACT_ATOMS: atom_id res chain seq x y z
N MET A 1 0.07 0.01 -35.60
CA MET A 1 0.14 -0.88 -34.41
C MET A 1 1.58 -1.32 -34.11
N GLU A 2 2.40 -1.70 -35.11
CA GLU A 2 3.81 -2.12 -34.88
C GLU A 2 4.78 -1.05 -34.35
N GLY A 3 4.54 0.24 -34.63
CA GLY A 3 5.43 1.33 -34.20
C GLY A 3 5.46 1.51 -32.68
N TRP A 4 4.28 1.49 -32.03
CA TRP A 4 4.14 1.69 -30.58
C TRP A 4 4.79 0.56 -29.77
N LEU A 5 4.61 -0.70 -30.19
CA LEU A 5 5.25 -1.84 -29.53
C LEU A 5 6.78 -1.79 -29.69
N LYS A 6 7.28 -1.39 -30.87
CA LYS A 6 8.73 -1.18 -31.10
C LYS A 6 9.28 -0.05 -30.24
N ASP A 7 8.54 1.03 -30.05
CA ASP A 7 8.97 2.16 -29.23
C ASP A 7 8.92 1.82 -27.74
N GLN A 8 7.88 1.08 -27.29
CA GLN A 8 7.81 0.54 -25.92
C GLN A 8 8.95 -0.44 -25.65
N MET A 9 9.24 -1.35 -26.59
CA MET A 9 10.38 -2.26 -26.49
C MET A 9 11.74 -1.55 -26.67
N LYS A 10 11.81 -0.33 -27.17
CA LYS A 10 13.07 0.44 -27.16
C LYS A 10 13.26 1.19 -25.85
N ASN A 11 12.18 1.66 -25.24
CA ASN A 11 12.21 2.56 -24.08
C ASN A 11 11.91 1.88 -22.74
N SER A 12 11.39 0.65 -22.73
CA SER A 12 10.91 -0.03 -21.51
C SER A 12 11.10 -1.55 -21.57
N LEU A 13 12.29 -2.00 -22.03
CA LEU A 13 12.69 -3.42 -21.96
C LEU A 13 12.79 -3.93 -20.53
N PHE A 14 13.20 -3.05 -19.61
CA PHE A 14 13.45 -3.39 -18.23
C PHE A 14 12.57 -2.56 -17.31
N TYR A 15 12.12 -3.22 -16.25
CA TYR A 15 11.40 -2.61 -15.15
C TYR A 15 12.19 -2.86 -13.88
N GLU A 16 12.10 -1.93 -12.94
CA GLU A 16 12.63 -2.06 -11.61
C GLU A 16 11.47 -2.20 -10.63
N MET A 17 11.57 -3.13 -9.69
CA MET A 17 10.63 -3.26 -8.59
C MET A 17 11.38 -3.06 -7.28
N THR A 18 10.95 -2.06 -6.52
CA THR A 18 11.49 -1.76 -5.20
C THR A 18 10.49 -2.12 -4.10
N LEU A 19 11.00 -2.48 -2.92
CA LEU A 19 10.24 -2.51 -1.68
C LEU A 19 10.61 -1.27 -0.86
N GLU A 20 9.64 -0.42 -0.59
CA GLU A 20 9.78 0.83 0.16
C GLU A 20 9.05 0.70 1.49
N GLN A 21 9.68 1.13 2.60
CA GLN A 21 9.07 1.10 3.94
C GLN A 21 8.89 2.51 4.47
N THR A 22 7.68 2.86 4.91
CA THR A 22 7.35 4.19 5.45
C THR A 22 6.39 4.10 6.63
N TRP A 23 6.38 5.14 7.46
CA TRP A 23 5.38 5.31 8.52
C TRP A 23 4.33 6.32 8.05
N GLU A 24 3.11 5.85 7.75
CA GLU A 24 1.99 6.72 7.35
C GLU A 24 1.18 7.16 8.57
N GLU A 25 0.89 8.45 8.70
CA GLU A 25 0.02 8.97 9.77
C GLU A 25 -1.42 8.51 9.54
N ILE A 26 -2.00 7.85 10.53
CA ILE A 26 -3.37 7.34 10.48
C ILE A 26 -4.32 8.11 11.41
N TYR A 27 -3.78 8.84 12.37
CA TYR A 27 -4.57 9.64 13.31
C TYR A 27 -3.74 10.77 13.91
N THR A 28 -4.34 11.94 14.09
CA THR A 28 -3.76 13.04 14.87
C THR A 28 -4.84 13.78 15.66
N CYS A 29 -4.48 14.24 16.85
CA CYS A 29 -5.30 15.18 17.62
C CYS A 29 -4.41 16.15 18.40
N GLY A 30 -4.99 17.31 18.74
CA GLY A 30 -4.38 18.28 19.64
C GLY A 30 -5.01 18.21 21.02
N ASN A 31 -4.26 18.62 22.04
CA ASN A 31 -4.81 18.83 23.37
C ASN A 31 -5.42 20.23 23.47
N ASP A 32 -6.71 20.30 23.82
CA ASP A 32 -7.44 21.54 24.08
C ASP A 32 -7.46 21.93 25.57
N ASN A 33 -6.64 21.28 26.41
CA ASN A 33 -6.59 21.36 27.88
C ASN A 33 -7.86 20.87 28.59
N THR A 34 -8.85 20.37 27.86
CA THR A 34 -10.03 19.68 28.41
C THR A 34 -9.92 18.17 28.22
N THR A 35 -9.20 17.77 27.17
CA THR A 35 -8.84 16.40 26.86
C THR A 35 -7.90 15.91 27.97
N GLY A 36 -8.33 14.88 28.70
CA GLY A 36 -7.50 14.25 29.73
C GLY A 36 -6.23 13.62 29.15
N ASN A 37 -5.56 12.82 29.96
CA ASN A 37 -4.32 12.14 29.54
C ASN A 37 -4.58 10.91 28.63
N PHE A 38 -5.78 10.72 28.11
CA PHE A 38 -6.14 9.56 27.28
C PHE A 38 -6.57 10.02 25.90
N VAL A 39 -6.09 9.31 24.88
CA VAL A 39 -6.49 9.46 23.49
C VAL A 39 -7.05 8.14 22.98
N SER A 40 -8.29 8.17 22.50
CA SER A 40 -8.95 7.03 21.85
C SER A 40 -8.83 7.16 20.34
N ILE A 41 -8.24 6.15 19.71
CA ILE A 41 -8.04 6.04 18.28
C ILE A 41 -9.03 5.03 17.75
N CYS A 42 -9.79 5.43 16.72
CA CYS A 42 -10.72 4.56 16.02
C CYS A 42 -10.71 4.95 14.54
N VAL A 43 -9.97 4.21 13.73
CA VAL A 43 -9.77 4.50 12.29
C VAL A 43 -9.98 3.24 11.45
N THR A 44 -10.59 3.38 10.28
CA THR A 44 -10.72 2.29 9.31
C THR A 44 -9.65 2.46 8.24
N LEU A 45 -8.87 1.41 7.98
CA LEU A 45 -7.75 1.42 7.05
C LEU A 45 -7.93 0.31 6.02
N GLN A 46 -7.59 0.60 4.76
CA GLN A 46 -7.38 -0.42 3.75
C GLN A 46 -6.03 -1.11 4.01
N LYS A 47 -6.07 -2.40 4.33
CA LYS A 47 -4.87 -3.24 4.50
C LYS A 47 -4.04 -3.34 3.24
N GLU A 48 -4.73 -3.43 2.11
CA GLU A 48 -4.14 -3.55 0.78
C GLU A 48 -4.73 -2.47 -0.13
N ALA A 49 -3.85 -1.68 -0.73
CA ALA A 49 -4.22 -0.69 -1.75
C ALA A 49 -3.34 -0.88 -2.98
N ILE A 50 -3.97 -0.92 -4.16
CA ILE A 50 -3.29 -1.14 -5.43
C ILE A 50 -3.57 0.07 -6.31
N MET A 51 -2.52 0.65 -6.88
CA MET A 51 -2.64 1.74 -7.84
C MET A 51 -1.97 1.35 -9.15
N LEU A 52 -2.68 1.50 -10.26
CA LEU A 52 -2.17 1.33 -11.62
C LEU A 52 -2.13 2.71 -12.29
N PHE A 53 -0.94 3.13 -12.71
CA PHE A 53 -0.69 4.48 -13.26
C PHE A 53 -1.24 5.63 -12.38
N GLY A 54 -1.22 5.45 -11.05
CA GLY A 54 -1.69 6.45 -10.08
C GLY A 54 -3.19 6.43 -9.82
N GLU A 55 -3.93 5.47 -10.36
CA GLU A 55 -5.37 5.30 -10.13
C GLU A 55 -5.70 3.97 -9.47
N GLU A 56 -6.81 3.91 -8.73
CA GLU A 56 -7.18 2.71 -7.97
C GLU A 56 -7.40 1.51 -8.89
N ALA A 57 -6.78 0.40 -8.51
CA ALA A 57 -6.81 -0.84 -9.25
C ALA A 57 -7.12 -2.04 -8.36
N VAL A 58 -7.44 -3.16 -9.01
CA VAL A 58 -7.60 -4.47 -8.41
C VAL A 58 -6.74 -5.48 -9.17
N LYS A 59 -6.37 -6.56 -8.49
CA LYS A 59 -5.71 -7.70 -9.12
C LYS A 59 -6.67 -8.88 -9.21
N ASP A 60 -6.45 -9.77 -10.17
CA ASP A 60 -7.16 -11.04 -10.25
C ASP A 60 -6.80 -11.98 -9.09
N ASP A 61 -7.81 -12.70 -8.59
CA ASP A 61 -7.63 -13.68 -7.51
C ASP A 61 -6.87 -14.92 -7.97
N THR A 62 -6.98 -15.26 -9.26
CA THR A 62 -6.34 -16.42 -9.87
C THR A 62 -5.47 -16.03 -11.06
N PRO A 63 -4.40 -16.81 -11.34
CA PRO A 63 -3.62 -16.64 -12.55
C PRO A 63 -4.48 -16.82 -13.80
N GLY A 64 -4.24 -16.00 -14.81
CA GLY A 64 -4.73 -16.25 -16.16
C GLY A 64 -4.13 -17.52 -16.75
N VAL A 65 -4.73 -18.01 -17.84
CA VAL A 65 -4.22 -19.17 -18.61
C VAL A 65 -2.79 -18.96 -19.12
N ASP A 66 -2.38 -17.69 -19.22
CA ASP A 66 -1.06 -17.23 -19.64
C ASP A 66 0.00 -17.21 -18.51
N GLY A 67 -0.37 -17.55 -17.28
CA GLY A 67 0.53 -17.55 -16.12
C GLY A 67 0.80 -16.17 -15.52
N PHE A 68 -0.02 -15.18 -15.86
CA PHE A 68 0.06 -13.83 -15.30
C PHE A 68 -1.07 -13.57 -14.30
N ILE A 69 -0.78 -12.77 -13.28
CA ILE A 69 -1.77 -12.09 -12.47
C ILE A 69 -2.00 -10.71 -13.09
N TRP A 70 -3.24 -10.43 -13.43
CA TRP A 70 -3.61 -9.19 -14.10
C TRP A 70 -4.09 -8.14 -13.10
N PHE A 71 -3.63 -6.91 -13.30
CA PHE A 71 -4.01 -5.71 -12.56
C PHE A 71 -4.79 -4.79 -13.50
N ARG A 72 -5.94 -4.27 -13.03
CA ARG A 72 -6.85 -3.42 -13.82
C ARG A 72 -7.48 -2.33 -12.98
N HIS A 73 -7.83 -1.21 -13.61
CA HIS A 73 -8.51 -0.10 -12.94
C HIS A 73 -9.88 -0.55 -12.40
N VAL A 74 -10.31 0.02 -11.27
CA VAL A 74 -11.64 -0.28 -10.68
C VAL A 74 -12.77 0.30 -11.54
N MET A 75 -12.59 1.50 -12.08
CA MET A 75 -13.66 2.31 -12.66
C MET A 75 -13.82 2.17 -14.18
N HIS A 76 -12.83 1.64 -14.90
CA HIS A 76 -12.90 1.47 -16.35
C HIS A 76 -12.18 0.20 -16.80
N ASN A 77 -12.87 -0.62 -17.58
CA ASN A 77 -12.36 -1.86 -18.17
C ASN A 77 -12.08 -1.65 -19.67
N GLU A 78 -11.23 -0.67 -20.01
CA GLU A 78 -10.79 -0.51 -21.39
C GLU A 78 -9.70 -1.54 -21.72
N GLU A 79 -9.86 -2.20 -22.87
CA GLU A 79 -8.89 -3.14 -23.42
C GLU A 79 -7.59 -2.40 -23.77
N GLY A 80 -6.59 -2.50 -22.87
CA GLY A 80 -5.30 -1.81 -23.02
C GLY A 80 -4.76 -1.21 -21.71
N SER A 81 -5.62 -1.03 -20.70
CA SER A 81 -5.28 -0.44 -19.40
C SER A 81 -5.07 -1.49 -18.31
N ARG A 82 -4.38 -2.58 -18.64
CA ARG A 82 -4.06 -3.66 -17.69
C ARG A 82 -2.58 -3.97 -17.68
N LEU A 83 -2.07 -4.36 -16.52
CA LEU A 83 -0.70 -4.81 -16.34
C LEU A 83 -0.69 -6.27 -15.90
N GLY A 84 0.08 -7.11 -16.57
CA GLY A 84 0.31 -8.49 -16.17
C GLY A 84 1.65 -8.62 -15.46
N LEU A 85 1.67 -9.19 -14.26
CA LEU A 85 2.88 -9.67 -13.60
C LEU A 85 2.91 -11.19 -13.62
N SER A 86 4.08 -11.78 -13.89
CA SER A 86 4.20 -13.23 -13.84
C SER A 86 3.89 -13.74 -12.43
N ILE A 87 3.27 -14.92 -12.35
CA ILE A 87 2.93 -15.52 -11.06
C ILE A 87 4.12 -15.61 -10.10
N ALA A 88 5.31 -15.95 -10.62
CA ALA A 88 6.54 -16.05 -9.82
C ALA A 88 6.91 -14.73 -9.13
N ILE A 89 6.71 -13.59 -9.79
CA ILE A 89 6.97 -12.27 -9.19
C ILE A 89 5.94 -11.98 -8.08
N VAL A 90 4.66 -12.25 -8.33
CA VAL A 90 3.60 -12.00 -7.33
C VAL A 90 3.77 -12.91 -6.11
N GLU A 91 4.20 -14.15 -6.30
CA GLU A 91 4.51 -15.06 -5.20
C GLU A 91 5.72 -14.61 -4.39
N GLU A 92 6.77 -14.09 -5.04
CA GLU A 92 7.92 -13.52 -4.34
C GLU A 92 7.53 -12.30 -3.50
N MET A 93 6.70 -11.40 -4.06
CA MET A 93 6.15 -10.26 -3.31
C MET A 93 5.40 -10.73 -2.06
N ARG A 94 4.53 -11.75 -2.21
CA ARG A 94 3.78 -12.34 -1.10
C ARG A 94 4.70 -12.90 -0.02
N TRP A 95 5.73 -13.65 -0.42
CA TRP A 95 6.67 -14.25 0.52
C TRP A 95 7.49 -13.21 1.28
N ILE A 96 7.92 -12.14 0.61
CA ILE A 96 8.60 -11.01 1.24
C ILE A 96 7.69 -10.35 2.28
N GLN A 97 6.42 -10.12 1.96
CA GLN A 97 5.42 -9.54 2.88
C GLN A 97 5.19 -10.44 4.09
N GLU A 98 4.98 -11.75 3.86
CA GLU A 98 4.79 -12.75 4.92
C GLU A 98 5.99 -12.77 5.89
N LYS A 99 7.22 -12.69 5.34
CA LYS A 99 8.45 -12.54 6.15
C LYS A 99 8.52 -11.23 6.91
N GLY A 100 8.02 -10.14 6.33
CA GLY A 100 7.86 -8.84 6.99
C GLY A 100 6.78 -8.84 8.09
N GLY A 101 6.04 -9.94 8.25
CA GLY A 101 4.97 -10.08 9.23
C GLY A 101 3.60 -9.61 8.72
N PHE A 102 3.47 -9.28 7.43
CA PHE A 102 2.18 -8.86 6.88
C PHE A 102 1.19 -10.03 6.96
N ILE A 103 -0.01 -9.74 7.49
CA ILE A 103 -1.08 -10.71 7.63
C ILE A 103 -2.09 -10.43 6.52
N GLY A 104 -1.95 -11.13 5.39
CA GLY A 104 -2.88 -11.04 4.27
C GLY A 104 -4.25 -11.70 4.53
N GLY A 105 -5.19 -11.50 3.60
CA GLY A 105 -6.53 -12.09 3.66
C GLY A 105 -7.49 -11.40 4.66
N GLY A 106 -8.73 -11.90 4.70
CA GLY A 106 -9.83 -11.29 5.45
C GLY A 106 -10.38 -10.04 4.76
N ASP A 107 -11.05 -9.18 5.53
CA ASP A 107 -11.61 -7.94 5.00
C ASP A 107 -10.51 -6.96 4.56
N ARG A 108 -10.70 -6.34 3.39
CA ARG A 108 -9.80 -5.31 2.85
C ARG A 108 -9.74 -4.09 3.78
N ASP A 109 -10.88 -3.73 4.35
CA ASP A 109 -11.03 -2.63 5.31
C ASP A 109 -11.00 -3.18 6.74
N VAL A 110 -10.07 -2.68 7.56
CA VAL A 110 -9.95 -3.07 8.96
C VAL A 110 -10.03 -1.86 9.87
N ARG A 111 -10.85 -2.01 10.93
CA ARG A 111 -10.99 -1.03 11.99
C ARG A 111 -9.90 -1.24 13.05
N VAL A 112 -9.09 -0.21 13.25
CA VAL A 112 -8.06 -0.13 14.28
C VAL A 112 -8.61 0.66 15.46
N GLU A 113 -8.69 0.01 16.62
CA GLU A 113 -9.07 0.62 17.88
C GLU A 113 -7.92 0.53 18.88
N LYS A 114 -7.51 1.67 19.43
CA LYS A 114 -6.40 1.76 20.39
C LYS A 114 -6.66 2.90 21.36
N VAL A 115 -6.35 2.68 22.64
CA VAL A 115 -6.37 3.74 23.66
C VAL A 115 -4.94 3.96 24.13
N GLU A 116 -4.51 5.21 24.10
CA GLU A 116 -3.17 5.64 24.46
C GLU A 116 -3.24 6.56 25.67
N LYS A 117 -2.35 6.36 26.63
CA LYS A 117 -2.28 7.16 27.86
C LYS A 117 -0.97 7.94 27.89
N PHE A 118 -1.06 9.25 28.06
CA PHE A 118 0.09 10.10 28.32
C PHE A 118 0.47 10.09 29.80
N GLU A 119 1.75 9.86 30.11
CA GLU A 119 2.26 9.81 31.49
C GLU A 119 3.03 11.06 31.93
N GLY A 120 3.20 12.04 31.04
CA GLY A 120 3.92 13.29 31.33
C GLY A 120 3.04 14.40 31.92
N GLY A 121 3.67 15.56 32.18
CA GLY A 121 3.03 16.75 32.78
C GLY A 121 2.17 17.61 31.83
N GLY A 122 1.67 17.03 30.74
CA GLY A 122 0.94 17.70 29.68
C GLY A 122 1.52 17.43 28.28
N TRP A 123 0.63 17.28 27.31
CA TRP A 123 0.93 17.10 25.88
C TRP A 123 0.15 18.15 25.08
N LYS A 124 0.63 18.50 23.89
CA LYS A 124 0.00 19.42 22.94
C LYS A 124 -0.53 18.71 21.71
N ARG A 125 0.17 17.68 21.23
CA ARG A 125 -0.23 16.94 20.03
C ARG A 125 0.04 15.45 20.17
N PHE A 126 -0.90 14.66 19.68
CA PHE A 126 -0.77 13.23 19.54
C PHE A 126 -0.84 12.87 18.06
N ARG A 127 0.00 11.91 17.65
CA ARG A 127 0.01 11.34 16.30
C ARG A 127 0.17 9.82 16.40
N CYS A 128 -0.48 9.11 15.49
CA CYS A 128 -0.42 7.67 15.37
C CYS A 128 -0.07 7.30 13.94
N PHE A 129 0.84 6.36 13.76
CA PHE A 129 1.40 5.94 12.48
C PHE A 129 1.29 4.43 12.32
N VAL A 130 1.14 3.96 11.09
CA VAL A 130 1.22 2.55 10.72
C VAL A 130 2.40 2.33 9.79
N LEU A 131 3.10 1.20 9.94
CA LEU A 131 4.11 0.79 8.97
C LEU A 131 3.41 0.39 7.65
N VAL A 132 3.87 0.97 6.55
CA VAL A 132 3.43 0.64 5.20
C VAL A 132 4.62 0.15 4.40
N GLU A 133 4.48 -1.05 3.84
CA GLU A 133 5.39 -1.59 2.84
C GLU A 133 4.77 -1.42 1.46
N ARG A 134 5.50 -0.76 0.56
CA ARG A 134 5.06 -0.47 -0.81
C ARG A 134 5.97 -1.20 -1.79
N PHE A 135 5.39 -2.07 -2.61
CA PHE A 135 6.05 -2.50 -3.83
C PHE A 135 5.79 -1.46 -4.91
N ALA A 136 6.84 -0.90 -5.50
CA ALA A 136 6.75 0.09 -6.56
C ALA A 136 7.45 -0.41 -7.82
N LEU A 137 6.66 -0.66 -8.87
CA LEU A 137 7.17 -1.07 -10.18
C LEU A 137 7.35 0.16 -11.06
N ARG A 138 8.58 0.40 -11.50
CA ARG A 138 8.95 1.51 -12.37
C ARG A 138 9.49 1.01 -13.69
N ARG A 139 9.20 1.74 -14.76
CA ARG A 139 9.95 1.64 -16.01
C ARG A 139 11.37 2.17 -15.79
N ILE A 140 12.30 1.80 -16.67
CA ILE A 140 13.68 2.28 -16.62
C ILE A 140 13.80 3.82 -16.72
N ASP A 141 12.82 4.49 -17.32
CA ASP A 141 12.74 5.96 -17.36
C ASP A 141 12.26 6.60 -16.03
N GLY A 142 12.01 5.78 -15.00
CA GLY A 142 11.53 6.20 -13.69
C GLY A 142 10.00 6.28 -13.58
N THR A 143 9.26 6.08 -14.67
CA THR A 143 7.79 6.14 -14.65
C THR A 143 7.22 5.06 -13.74
N LEU A 144 6.47 5.46 -12.72
CA LEU A 144 5.76 4.56 -11.82
C LEU A 144 4.55 3.97 -12.52
N VAL A 145 4.46 2.64 -12.55
CA VAL A 145 3.41 1.89 -13.25
C VAL A 145 2.45 1.23 -12.28
N LEU A 146 2.98 0.57 -11.24
CA LEU A 146 2.18 -0.14 -10.26
C LEU A 146 2.70 0.17 -8.86
N THR A 147 1.78 0.41 -7.92
CA THR A 147 2.07 0.31 -6.49
C THR A 147 1.14 -0.68 -5.81
N CYS A 148 1.70 -1.50 -4.93
CA CYS A 148 0.93 -2.34 -4.01
C CYS A 148 1.36 -1.99 -2.59
N ASP A 149 0.45 -1.40 -1.83
CA ASP A 149 0.68 -0.95 -0.46
C ASP A 149 0.09 -1.94 0.53
N TYR A 150 0.89 -2.28 1.53
CA TYR A 150 0.56 -3.24 2.57
C TYR A 150 0.70 -2.57 3.93
N ARG A 151 -0.45 -2.27 4.55
CA ARG A 151 -0.50 -1.64 5.88
C ARG A 151 -0.43 -2.70 6.96
N HIS A 152 0.66 -2.67 7.73
CA HIS A 152 0.88 -3.58 8.84
C HIS A 152 0.10 -3.11 10.07
N ILE A 153 -1.20 -3.41 10.12
CA ILE A 153 -2.12 -2.97 11.19
C ILE A 153 -1.70 -3.38 12.62
N HIS A 154 -0.75 -4.31 12.76
CA HIS A 154 -0.16 -4.74 14.03
C HIS A 154 1.12 -3.96 14.39
N GLN A 155 1.69 -3.21 13.45
CA GLN A 155 2.87 -2.35 13.63
C GLN A 155 2.43 -0.89 13.64
N ILE A 156 2.00 -0.43 14.82
CA ILE A 156 1.51 0.93 15.04
C ILE A 156 2.40 1.64 16.05
N GLN A 157 2.84 2.85 15.70
CA GLN A 157 3.62 3.72 16.55
C GLN A 157 2.87 4.99 16.91
N SER A 158 3.06 5.44 18.14
CA SER A 158 2.43 6.65 18.68
C SER A 158 3.51 7.67 19.04
N LYS A 159 3.23 8.95 18.77
CA LYS A 159 4.12 10.06 19.13
C LYS A 159 3.32 11.14 19.87
N TRP A 160 3.87 11.57 21.00
CA TRP A 160 3.39 12.69 21.79
C TRP A 160 4.35 13.88 21.66
N GLU A 161 3.81 15.09 21.52
CA GLU A 161 4.52 16.37 21.51
C GLU A 161 3.96 17.29 22.59
#